data_AF-A0A182KG07-F1
#
_entry.id   AF-A0A182KG07-F1
#
_cell.length_a   1.000
_cell.length_b   1.000
_cell.length_c   1.000
_cell.angle_alpha   90.00
_cell.angle_beta   90.00
_cell.angle_gamma   90.00
#
_symmetry.space_group_name_H-M   'P 1'
#
loop_
_entity.id
_entity.type
_entity.pdbx_description
1 polymer ?
#
loop_
_entity_poly.entity_id
_entity_poly.type
_entity_poly.pdbx_seq_one_letter_code
_entity_poly.pdbx_strand_id
1 'polypeptide(L)'
;MKNNKHQQHFEHQGTGAKCRYCRNIFAFTTGSTVNLKRHMLPTIKRQLDVKLLLMVCKGYNPFSIVEEKAFKDFILSLQSFSNSKYELPSRPTLTNAIFPSVYDELLVTVKDKLATSTKVALTTNKTWTNLNTVSFLAVTSHFIDQNGKLCSLLLDCSIFCESHTGKNI
;
A
#
# COMPACT_ATOMS: atom_id res chain seq x y z
N MET A 1 -29.30 -15.22 14.64
CA MET A 1 -29.50 -15.81 13.30
C MET A 1 -28.17 -15.79 12.56
N LYS A 2 -27.59 -16.96 12.24
CA LYS A 2 -26.26 -17.08 11.64
C LYS A 2 -26.32 -16.68 10.16
N ASN A 3 -25.82 -15.49 9.82
CA ASN A 3 -25.68 -15.01 8.43
C ASN A 3 -24.74 -15.95 7.66
N ASN A 4 -25.32 -16.89 6.91
CA ASN A 4 -24.59 -17.92 6.19
C ASN A 4 -23.98 -17.35 4.90
N LYS A 5 -22.71 -16.94 4.96
CA LYS A 5 -21.89 -16.49 3.82
C LYS A 5 -21.88 -17.45 2.61
N HIS A 6 -22.33 -18.69 2.80
CA HIS A 6 -22.45 -19.72 1.76
C HIS A 6 -23.57 -19.46 0.74
N GLN A 7 -24.67 -18.79 1.13
CA GLN A 7 -25.83 -18.58 0.25
C GLN A 7 -25.63 -17.49 -0.82
N GLN A 8 -24.68 -16.56 -0.62
CA GLN A 8 -24.39 -15.50 -1.60
C GLN A 8 -23.48 -15.97 -2.75
N HIS A 9 -22.77 -17.09 -2.58
CA HIS A 9 -21.76 -17.54 -3.52
C HIS A 9 -22.25 -18.61 -4.49
N PHE A 10 -23.23 -19.41 -4.05
CA PHE A 10 -23.80 -20.49 -4.84
C PHE A 10 -25.29 -20.26 -5.10
N GLU A 11 -25.75 -20.66 -6.27
CA GLU A 11 -27.17 -20.78 -6.62
C GLU A 11 -27.58 -22.24 -6.51
N HIS A 12 -28.71 -22.51 -5.87
CA HIS A 12 -29.20 -23.87 -5.73
C HIS A 12 -29.72 -24.37 -7.08
N GLN A 13 -29.23 -25.52 -7.54
CA GLN A 13 -29.61 -26.13 -8.81
C GLN A 13 -29.84 -27.63 -8.60
N GLY A 14 -31.05 -28.00 -8.16
CA GLY A 14 -31.42 -29.39 -7.88
C GLY A 14 -30.55 -30.03 -6.80
N THR A 15 -29.88 -31.15 -7.09
CA THR A 15 -28.96 -31.85 -6.18
C THR A 15 -27.57 -31.21 -6.07
N GLY A 16 -27.35 -30.07 -6.73
CA GLY A 16 -26.08 -29.35 -6.77
C GLY A 16 -26.20 -27.88 -6.42
N ALA A 17 -25.05 -27.25 -6.22
CA ALA A 17 -24.90 -25.83 -6.02
C ALA A 17 -23.99 -25.26 -7.13
N LYS A 18 -24.51 -24.33 -7.91
CA LYS A 18 -23.80 -23.67 -9.00
C LYS A 18 -23.04 -22.47 -8.48
N CYS A 19 -21.73 -22.41 -8.70
CA CYS A 19 -20.94 -21.24 -8.32
C CYS A 19 -21.26 -20.06 -9.25
N ARG A 20 -21.55 -18.87 -8.69
CA ARG A 20 -21.87 -17.67 -9.47
C ARG A 20 -20.68 -17.11 -10.27
N TYR A 21 -19.45 -17.55 -9.97
CA TYR A 21 -18.21 -16.99 -10.53
C TYR A 21 -17.56 -17.87 -11.59
N CYS A 22 -17.38 -19.16 -11.32
CA CYS A 22 -16.83 -20.11 -12.30
C CYS A 22 -17.91 -20.87 -13.07
N ARG A 23 -19.19 -20.74 -12.69
CA ARG A 23 -20.35 -21.42 -13.28
C ARG A 23 -20.34 -22.96 -13.14
N ASN A 24 -19.35 -23.55 -12.48
CA ASN A 24 -19.30 -24.98 -12.19
C ASN A 24 -20.36 -25.38 -11.16
N ILE A 25 -20.90 -26.59 -11.31
CA ILE A 25 -21.91 -27.18 -10.43
C ILE A 25 -21.23 -28.19 -9.51
N PHE A 26 -21.48 -28.07 -8.20
CA PHE A 26 -20.92 -28.95 -7.19
C PHE A 26 -22.03 -29.73 -6.50
N ALA A 27 -21.92 -31.06 -6.49
CA ALA A 27 -22.81 -31.90 -5.70
C ALA A 27 -22.58 -31.67 -4.20
N PHE A 28 -23.67 -31.54 -3.45
CA PHE A 28 -23.63 -31.56 -2.00
C PHE A 28 -24.71 -32.49 -1.47
N THR A 29 -24.33 -33.44 -0.63
CA THR A 29 -25.27 -34.30 0.09
C THR A 29 -25.84 -33.54 1.28
N THR A 30 -27.08 -33.81 1.65
CA THR A 30 -27.79 -33.23 2.80
C THR A 30 -26.96 -33.40 4.08
N GLY A 31 -26.17 -32.38 4.43
CA GLY A 31 -25.32 -32.34 5.63
C GLY A 31 -23.83 -32.07 5.39
N SER A 32 -23.26 -32.31 4.20
CA SER A 32 -21.83 -32.10 3.93
C SER A 32 -21.57 -30.88 3.05
N THR A 33 -20.84 -29.89 3.60
CA THR A 33 -20.43 -28.65 2.90
C THR A 33 -18.95 -28.64 2.52
N VAL A 34 -18.25 -29.77 2.68
CA VAL A 34 -16.79 -29.84 2.51
C VAL A 34 -16.37 -29.50 1.08
N ASN A 35 -17.07 -30.02 0.07
CA ASN A 35 -16.78 -29.74 -1.33
C ASN A 35 -17.02 -28.26 -1.69
N LEU A 36 -18.05 -27.65 -1.10
CA LEU A 36 -18.34 -26.23 -1.27
C LEU A 36 -17.24 -25.38 -0.64
N LYS A 37 -16.86 -25.65 0.62
CA LYS A 37 -15.78 -24.93 1.33
C LYS A 37 -14.44 -25.03 0.61
N ARG A 38 -14.10 -26.21 0.06
CA ARG A 38 -12.87 -26.44 -0.72
C ARG A 38 -12.85 -25.60 -2.01
N HIS A 39 -14.00 -25.42 -2.67
CA HIS A 39 -14.12 -24.57 -3.84
C HIS A 39 -14.10 -23.06 -3.52
N MET A 40 -14.57 -22.68 -2.32
CA MET A 40 -14.62 -21.25 -1.93
C MET A 40 -13.24 -20.63 -1.80
N LEU A 41 -12.22 -21.33 -1.31
CA LEU A 41 -10.88 -20.76 -1.12
C LEU A 41 -10.24 -20.30 -2.45
N PRO A 42 -10.12 -21.14 -3.50
CA PRO A 42 -9.65 -20.68 -4.81
C PRO A 42 -10.52 -19.59 -5.45
N THR A 43 -11.84 -19.63 -5.19
CA THR A 43 -12.77 -18.67 -5.80
C THR A 43 -12.73 -17.30 -5.13
N ILE A 44 -12.60 -17.25 -3.80
CA ILE A 44 -12.38 -16.01 -3.05
C ILE A 44 -11.03 -15.41 -3.44
N LYS A 45 -9.98 -16.23 -3.54
CA LYS A 45 -8.67 -15.77 -4.04
C LYS A 45 -8.82 -15.12 -5.42
N ARG A 46 -9.46 -15.80 -6.36
CA ARG A 46 -9.70 -15.26 -7.71
C ARG A 46 -10.50 -13.94 -7.67
N GLN A 47 -11.49 -13.81 -6.79
CA GLN A 47 -12.24 -12.56 -6.63
C GLN A 47 -11.35 -11.41 -6.14
N LEU A 48 -10.46 -11.68 -5.19
CA LEU A 48 -9.51 -10.69 -4.70
C LEU A 48 -8.48 -10.31 -5.78
N ASP A 49 -7.97 -11.30 -6.52
CA ASP A 49 -7.03 -11.07 -7.63
C ASP A 49 -7.67 -10.16 -8.70
N VAL A 50 -8.95 -10.39 -9.06
CA VAL A 50 -9.68 -9.55 -10.01
C VAL A 50 -9.91 -8.14 -9.45
N LYS A 51 -10.27 -8.00 -8.18
CA LYS A 51 -10.44 -6.68 -7.55
C LYS A 51 -9.13 -5.90 -7.49
N LEU A 52 -8.02 -6.57 -7.19
CA LEU A 52 -6.68 -5.99 -7.21
C LEU A 52 -6.34 -5.48 -8.61
N LEU A 53 -6.54 -6.32 -9.64
CA LEU A 53 -6.34 -5.91 -11.03
C LEU A 53 -7.18 -4.69 -11.41
N LEU A 54 -8.47 -4.67 -11.03
CA LEU A 54 -9.35 -3.53 -11.29
C LEU A 54 -8.89 -2.26 -10.56
N MET A 55 -8.38 -2.36 -9.33
CA MET A 55 -7.82 -1.22 -8.59
C MET A 55 -6.61 -0.64 -9.33
N VAL A 56 -5.71 -1.50 -9.82
CA VAL A 56 -4.54 -1.09 -10.58
C VAL A 56 -4.94 -0.41 -11.89
N CYS A 57 -5.80 -1.05 -12.70
CA CYS A 57 -6.21 -0.52 -13.99
C CYS A 57 -7.05 0.76 -13.88
N LYS A 58 -8.01 0.83 -12.95
CA LYS A 58 -8.87 2.02 -12.79
C LYS A 58 -8.17 3.18 -12.09
N GLY A 59 -7.23 2.88 -11.20
CA GLY A 59 -6.44 3.88 -10.48
C GLY A 59 -5.18 4.33 -11.22
N TYR A 60 -4.90 3.77 -12.41
CA TYR A 60 -3.66 4.00 -13.16
C TYR A 60 -2.40 3.75 -12.33
N ASN A 61 -2.46 2.79 -11.40
CA ASN A 61 -1.32 2.43 -10.56
C ASN A 61 -0.38 1.49 -11.33
N PRO A 62 0.92 1.47 -11.00
CA PRO A 62 1.85 0.51 -11.59
C PRO A 62 1.56 -0.91 -11.09
N PHE A 63 1.77 -1.92 -11.94
CA PHE A 63 1.63 -3.33 -11.55
C PHE A 63 2.61 -3.75 -10.45
N SER A 64 3.74 -3.07 -10.33
CA SER A 64 4.76 -3.32 -9.30
C SER A 64 4.28 -3.03 -7.87
N ILE A 65 3.12 -2.38 -7.67
CA ILE A 65 2.55 -2.15 -6.34
C ILE A 65 2.40 -3.44 -5.52
N VAL A 66 2.19 -4.58 -6.19
CA VAL A 66 2.03 -5.89 -5.51
C VAL A 66 3.34 -6.41 -4.91
N GLU A 67 4.48 -5.87 -5.35
CA GLU A 67 5.80 -6.24 -4.86
C GLU A 67 6.25 -5.35 -3.69
N GLU A 68 5.69 -4.13 -3.62
CA GLU A 68 6.00 -3.13 -2.61
C GLU A 68 5.74 -3.66 -1.19
N LYS A 69 6.76 -3.54 -0.34
CA LYS A 69 6.70 -4.05 1.04
C LYS A 69 5.60 -3.35 1.85
N ALA A 70 5.49 -2.02 1.75
CA ALA A 70 4.48 -1.26 2.47
C ALA A 70 3.05 -1.69 2.10
N PHE A 71 2.79 -1.96 0.82
CA PHE A 71 1.50 -2.47 0.36
C PHE A 71 1.22 -3.87 0.90
N LYS A 72 2.20 -4.79 0.88
CA LYS A 72 2.05 -6.13 1.47
C LYS A 72 1.74 -6.07 2.96
N ASP A 73 2.50 -5.26 3.70
CA ASP A 73 2.33 -5.09 5.14
C ASP A 73 0.93 -4.53 5.45
N PHE A 74 0.46 -3.55 4.69
CA PHE A 74 -0.91 -3.02 4.80
C PHE A 74 -1.98 -4.11 4.59
N ILE A 75 -1.89 -4.91 3.52
CA ILE A 75 -2.85 -5.99 3.26
C ILE A 75 -2.80 -7.06 4.35
N LEU A 76 -1.62 -7.42 4.84
CA LEU A 76 -1.45 -8.37 5.94
C LEU A 76 -2.08 -7.84 7.24
N SER A 77 -1.89 -6.55 7.54
CA SER A 77 -2.54 -5.90 8.68
C SER A 77 -4.07 -5.94 8.54
N LEU A 78 -4.62 -5.69 7.35
CA LEU A 78 -6.06 -5.81 7.11
C LEU A 78 -6.58 -7.25 7.26
N GLN A 79 -5.79 -8.26 6.88
CA GLN A 79 -6.16 -9.67 7.03
C GLN A 79 -6.09 -10.15 8.49
N SER A 80 -5.07 -9.72 9.23
CA SER A 80 -4.87 -10.04 10.64
C SER A 80 -5.90 -9.34 11.53
N PHE A 81 -6.29 -8.12 11.16
CA PHE A 81 -7.35 -7.37 11.82
C PHE A 81 -8.71 -7.99 11.48
N SER A 82 -9.10 -9.04 12.22
CA SER A 82 -10.37 -9.78 12.09
C SER A 82 -11.63 -8.96 12.42
N ASN A 83 -11.58 -7.64 12.27
CA ASN A 83 -12.62 -6.71 12.69
C ASN A 83 -13.33 -6.05 11.51
N SER A 84 -14.65 -6.25 11.51
CA SER A 84 -15.66 -5.66 10.62
C SER A 84 -15.78 -4.13 10.68
N LYS A 85 -14.83 -3.41 11.30
CA LYS A 85 -14.97 -1.99 11.67
C LYS A 85 -13.91 -1.07 11.07
N TYR A 86 -12.89 -1.60 10.41
CA TYR A 86 -11.94 -0.73 9.70
C TYR A 86 -12.62 -0.21 8.43
N GLU A 87 -12.92 1.08 8.42
CA GLU A 87 -13.37 1.80 7.24
C GLU A 87 -12.20 2.60 6.68
N LEU A 88 -12.05 2.55 5.36
CA LEU A 88 -11.02 3.34 4.69
C LEU A 88 -11.27 4.83 4.96
N PRO A 89 -10.25 5.58 5.40
CA PRO A 89 -10.41 7.01 5.62
C PRO A 89 -10.74 7.72 4.32
N SER A 90 -11.55 8.77 4.41
CA SER A 90 -11.81 9.64 3.27
C SER A 90 -10.53 10.40 2.85
N ARG A 91 -10.47 10.85 1.60
CA ARG A 91 -9.36 11.69 1.10
C ARG A 91 -9.03 12.88 2.03
N PRO A 92 -9.99 13.72 2.47
CA PRO A 92 -9.65 14.83 3.37
C PRO A 92 -9.18 14.36 4.74
N THR A 93 -9.71 13.26 5.28
CA THR A 93 -9.20 12.68 6.53
C THR A 93 -7.75 12.24 6.38
N LEU A 94 -7.42 11.56 5.27
CA LEU A 94 -6.08 11.09 5.01
C LEU A 94 -5.09 12.26 4.84
N THR A 95 -5.47 13.30 4.07
CA THR A 95 -4.59 14.44 3.77
C THR A 95 -4.50 15.45 4.92
N ASN A 96 -5.58 15.74 5.64
CA ASN A 96 -5.61 16.84 6.59
C ASN A 96 -5.46 16.40 8.05
N ALA A 97 -5.71 15.13 8.37
CA ALA A 97 -5.60 14.62 9.74
C ALA A 97 -4.47 13.59 9.88
N ILE A 98 -4.49 12.53 9.06
CA ILE A 98 -3.53 11.44 9.20
C ILE A 98 -2.14 11.85 8.72
N PHE A 99 -2.05 12.47 7.54
CA PHE A 99 -0.76 12.86 6.96
C PHE A 99 0.05 13.81 7.85
N PRO A 100 -0.50 14.93 8.39
CA PRO A 100 0.27 15.82 9.26
C PRO A 100 0.75 15.12 10.54
N SER A 101 -0.10 14.31 11.17
CA SER A 101 0.26 13.56 12.38
C SER A 101 1.45 12.64 12.14
N VAL A 102 1.40 11.83 11.07
CA VAL A 102 2.48 10.90 10.73
C VAL A 102 3.75 11.66 10.31
N TYR A 103 3.60 12.78 9.61
CA TYR A 103 4.73 13.63 9.22
C TYR A 103 5.46 14.18 10.45
N ASP A 104 4.72 14.71 11.44
CA ASP A 104 5.31 15.27 12.65
C ASP A 104 6.06 14.22 13.47
N GLU A 105 5.51 13.01 13.61
CA GLU A 105 6.17 11.87 14.26
C GLU A 105 7.47 11.46 13.54
N LEU A 106 7.43 11.39 12.20
CA LEU A 106 8.61 11.09 11.40
C LEU A 106 9.65 12.20 11.48
N LEU A 107 9.22 13.46 11.50
CA LEU A 107 10.09 14.63 11.58
C LEU A 107 10.85 14.65 12.91
N VAL A 108 10.19 14.34 14.04
CA VAL A 108 10.85 14.16 15.33
C VAL A 108 11.89 13.06 15.25
N THR A 109 11.50 11.89 14.70
CA THR A 109 12.40 10.74 14.55
C THR A 109 13.63 11.08 13.69
N VAL A 110 13.45 11.82 12.60
CA VAL A 110 14.55 12.25 11.71
C VAL A 110 15.47 13.23 12.43
N LYS A 111 14.92 14.21 13.16
CA LYS A 111 15.70 15.15 13.97
C LYS A 111 16.54 14.44 15.03
N ASP A 112 15.96 13.46 15.73
CA ASP A 112 16.67 12.69 16.75
C ASP A 112 17.81 11.86 16.15
N LYS A 113 17.59 11.25 14.98
CA LYS A 113 18.64 10.52 14.24
C LYS A 113 19.78 11.43 13.81
N LEU A 114 19.47 12.64 13.35
CA LEU A 114 20.50 13.61 12.96
C LEU A 114 21.25 14.16 14.18
N ALA A 115 20.55 14.42 15.29
CA ALA A 115 21.16 14.91 16.53
C ALA A 115 22.09 13.87 17.19
N THR A 116 21.78 12.58 17.06
CA THR A 116 22.61 11.48 17.56
C THR A 116 23.79 11.14 16.64
N SER A 117 23.81 11.67 15.42
CA SER A 117 24.84 11.39 14.43
C SER A 117 26.06 12.29 14.62
N THR A 118 27.25 11.71 14.75
CA THR A 118 28.50 12.47 14.95
C THR A 118 28.94 13.23 13.70
N LYS A 119 28.68 12.67 12.51
CA LYS A 119 29.07 13.24 11.22
C LYS A 119 27.94 13.05 10.22
N VAL A 120 27.58 14.13 9.55
CA VAL A 120 26.56 14.14 8.50
C VAL A 120 27.18 14.71 7.24
N ALA A 121 27.05 13.99 6.13
CA ALA A 121 27.36 14.49 4.80
C ALA A 121 26.04 14.88 4.11
N LEU A 122 26.02 16.04 3.46
CA LEU A 122 24.87 16.48 2.67
C LEU A 122 25.18 16.30 1.19
N THR A 123 24.20 15.85 0.44
CA THR A 123 24.28 15.75 -1.02
C THR A 123 23.09 16.49 -1.61
N THR A 124 23.38 17.48 -2.44
CA THR A 124 22.39 18.16 -3.26
C THR A 124 22.32 17.43 -4.59
N ASN A 125 21.21 16.72 -4.82
CA ASN A 125 20.96 16.12 -6.13
C ASN A 125 20.26 17.18 -6.99
N LYS A 126 21.01 17.69 -7.96
CA LYS A 126 20.65 18.88 -8.72
C LYS A 126 20.75 18.57 -10.20
N THR A 127 19.88 17.71 -10.72
CA THR A 127 19.73 17.51 -12.19
C THR A 127 18.64 16.48 -12.46
N TRP A 128 17.40 16.78 -12.11
CA TRP A 128 16.33 16.33 -13.00
C TRP A 128 15.44 17.51 -13.31
N THR A 129 15.40 17.79 -14.59
CA THR A 129 14.39 18.64 -15.19
C THR A 129 13.31 17.70 -15.68
N ASN A 130 12.07 17.88 -15.24
CA ASN A 130 10.99 17.06 -15.77
C ASN A 130 10.73 17.41 -17.26
N LEU A 131 9.85 16.65 -17.91
CA LEU A 131 9.45 16.89 -19.31
C LEU A 131 8.87 18.30 -19.53
N ASN A 132 8.41 18.96 -18.46
CA ASN A 132 7.86 20.31 -18.48
C ASN A 132 8.91 21.39 -18.17
N THR A 133 10.21 21.08 -18.30
CA THR A 133 11.32 22.01 -18.05
C THR A 133 11.41 22.55 -16.61
N VAL A 134 10.76 21.89 -15.65
CA VAL A 134 10.81 22.24 -14.23
C VAL A 134 12.00 21.55 -13.60
N SER A 135 12.94 22.33 -13.08
CA SER A 135 14.09 21.83 -12.32
C SER A 135 13.71 21.57 -10.86
N PHE A 136 14.28 20.54 -10.28
CA PHE A 136 14.11 20.18 -8.87
C PHE A 136 15.46 20.16 -8.17
N LEU A 137 15.45 20.56 -6.90
CA LEU A 137 16.59 20.47 -6.00
C LEU A 137 16.19 19.55 -4.84
N ALA A 138 16.92 18.44 -4.70
CA ALA A 138 16.75 17.53 -3.58
C ALA A 138 17.96 17.58 -2.66
N VAL A 139 17.73 17.70 -1.36
CA VAL A 139 18.78 17.66 -0.33
C VAL A 139 18.66 16.34 0.42
N THR A 140 19.70 15.51 0.34
CA THR A 140 19.77 14.24 1.06
C THR A 140 20.89 14.29 2.08
N SER A 141 20.62 13.83 3.29
CA SER A 141 21.61 13.64 4.35
C SER A 141 22.06 12.20 4.40
N HIS A 142 23.37 12.00 4.60
CA HIS A 142 24.01 10.71 4.73
C HIS A 142 24.81 10.66 6.02
N PHE A 143 24.58 9.64 6.83
CA PHE A 143 25.30 9.44 8.09
C PHE A 143 25.44 7.95 8.41
N ILE A 144 26.36 7.62 9.31
CA ILE A 144 26.53 6.27 9.83
C ILE A 144 25.80 6.20 11.17
N ASP A 145 24.88 5.24 11.30
CA ASP A 145 24.16 5.01 12.56
C ASP A 145 25.06 4.36 13.63
N GLN A 146 24.54 4.21 14.85
CA GLN A 146 25.26 3.58 15.97
C GLN A 146 25.63 2.12 15.71
N ASN A 147 24.97 1.46 14.74
CA ASN A 147 25.25 0.08 14.34
C ASN A 147 26.24 -0.01 13.17
N GLY A 148 26.83 1.10 12.74
CA GLY A 148 27.77 1.15 11.62
C GLY A 148 27.10 1.07 10.24
N LYS A 149 25.78 1.27 10.15
CA LYS A 149 25.03 1.21 8.89
C LYS A 149 24.89 2.59 8.27
N LEU A 150 25.17 2.67 6.96
CA LEU A 150 24.91 3.87 6.18
C LEU A 150 23.40 4.13 6.08
N CYS A 151 23.00 5.31 6.53
CA CYS A 151 21.65 5.82 6.48
C CYS A 151 21.60 7.05 5.58
N SER A 152 20.63 7.05 4.67
CA SER A 152 20.38 8.15 3.72
C SER A 152 18.94 8.65 3.93
N LEU A 153 18.78 9.92 4.28
CA LEU A 153 17.47 10.54 4.52
C LEU A 153 17.29 11.75 3.60
N LEU A 154 16.25 11.74 2.78
CA LEU A 154 15.82 12.90 1.99
C LEU A 154 15.25 13.95 2.96
N LEU A 155 15.87 15.14 3.00
CA LEU A 155 15.47 16.23 3.86
C LEU A 155 14.44 17.14 3.18
N ASP A 156 14.69 17.47 1.92
CA ASP A 156 13.78 18.29 1.12
C ASP A 156 13.90 17.94 -0.36
N CYS A 157 12.82 18.18 -1.10
CA CYS A 157 12.76 18.10 -2.56
C CYS A 157 11.80 19.17 -3.06
N SER A 158 12.36 20.25 -3.58
CA SER A 158 11.61 21.45 -3.96
C SER A 158 11.87 21.83 -5.41
N ILE A 159 10.90 22.55 -5.97
CA ILE A 159 11.02 23.12 -7.32
C ILE A 159 12.05 24.25 -7.28
N PHE A 160 13.02 24.20 -8.19
CA PHE A 160 14.08 25.20 -8.31
C PHE A 160 13.90 25.97 -9.61
N CYS A 161 13.38 27.19 -9.51
CA CYS A 161 13.11 28.05 -10.67
C CYS A 161 14.25 29.03 -11.00
N GLU A 162 15.31 29.05 -10.20
CA GLU A 162 16.37 30.06 -10.33
C GLU A 162 17.52 29.59 -11.23
N SER A 163 18.42 30.52 -11.58
CA SER A 163 19.66 30.17 -12.25
C SER A 163 20.55 29.36 -11.30
N HIS A 164 21.18 28.33 -11.84
CA HIS A 164 21.97 27.35 -11.12
C HIS A 164 23.34 27.86 -10.64
N THR A 165 23.42 29.10 -10.17
CA THR A 165 24.62 29.75 -9.64
C THR A 165 24.86 29.39 -8.18
N GLY A 166 26.11 29.43 -7.71
CA GLY A 166 26.45 29.12 -6.31
C GLY A 166 25.88 30.09 -5.27
N LYS A 167 25.30 31.21 -5.70
CA LYS A 167 24.59 32.15 -4.80
C LYS A 167 23.14 31.73 -4.54
N ASN A 168 22.53 31.03 -5.50
CA ASN A 168 21.12 30.66 -5.46
C ASN A 168 20.89 29.25 -4.86
N ILE A 169 21.97 28.54 -4.52
CA ILE A 169 21.99 27.16 -4.00
C ILE A 169 22.63 27.21 -2.62
#